data_AF-A0A323U8W2-F1
#
_entry.id   AF-A0A323U8W2-F1
#
_cell.length_a   1.000
_cell.length_b   1.000
_cell.length_c   1.000
_cell.angle_alpha   90.00
_cell.angle_beta   90.00
_cell.angle_gamma   90.00
#
_symmetry.space_group_name_H-M   'P 1'
#
loop_
_entity.id
_entity.type
_entity.pdbx_description
1 polymer ?
#
loop_
_entity_poly.entity_id
_entity_poly.type
_entity_poly.pdbx_seq_one_letter_code
_entity_poly.pdbx_strand_id
1 'polypeptide(L)'
;MPKKVLFSKELILDKSFELFKEEGIESISARNVAKILDASPAPIYKSIGSMKNLKKELIKRAKDLFIEYLIKRRTGIKFLDIGMGISIFAREEKQLFLQVFSKDNIEGSLIEEFLNLIREEIKKDERLIKIDKEKQEELLVSCWVFAHGLSTLIATGFFKDPNDSFIEKSLRDAPAKLFYEYIKKYSK
;
A
#
# COMPACT_ATOMS: atom_id res chain seq x y z
N MET A 1 26.74 18.09 -33.83
CA MET A 1 25.41 17.76 -33.25
C MET A 1 25.49 17.90 -31.74
N PRO A 2 24.49 18.52 -31.07
CA PRO A 2 24.45 18.53 -29.60
C PRO A 2 24.38 17.10 -29.06
N LYS A 3 25.04 16.84 -27.92
CA LYS A 3 25.09 15.51 -27.29
C LYS A 3 23.66 15.04 -27.00
N LYS A 4 23.34 13.79 -27.38
CA LYS A 4 22.06 13.17 -26.99
C LYS A 4 22.03 13.07 -25.47
N VAL A 5 21.14 13.83 -24.82
CA VAL A 5 20.87 13.71 -23.39
C VAL A 5 20.32 12.31 -23.14
N LEU A 6 20.96 11.58 -22.23
CA LEU A 6 20.58 10.25 -21.79
C LEU A 6 20.36 10.32 -20.28
N PHE A 7 19.17 9.97 -19.84
CA PHE A 7 18.86 9.86 -18.41
C PHE A 7 19.02 8.42 -17.95
N SER A 8 19.50 8.24 -16.73
CA SER A 8 19.51 6.92 -16.10
C SER A 8 18.06 6.43 -15.92
N LYS A 9 17.89 5.11 -15.96
CA LYS A 9 16.61 4.46 -15.68
C LYS A 9 16.09 4.82 -14.29
N GLU A 10 16.97 4.87 -13.30
CA GLU A 10 16.66 5.23 -11.92
C GLU A 10 16.11 6.65 -11.80
N LEU A 11 16.77 7.65 -12.40
CA LEU A 11 16.28 9.03 -12.38
C LEU A 11 14.90 9.17 -13.03
N ILE A 12 14.67 8.46 -14.14
CA ILE A 12 13.35 8.44 -14.79
C ILE A 12 12.31 7.83 -13.84
N LEU A 13 12.63 6.72 -13.18
CA LEU A 13 11.73 6.07 -12.23
C LEU A 13 11.41 6.96 -11.04
N ASP A 14 12.41 7.62 -10.45
CA ASP A 14 12.22 8.53 -9.31
C ASP A 14 11.29 9.68 -9.66
N LYS A 15 11.58 10.39 -10.77
CA LYS A 15 10.74 11.53 -11.21
C LYS A 15 9.35 11.11 -11.64
N SER A 16 9.22 9.92 -12.25
CA SER A 16 7.91 9.39 -12.59
C SER A 16 7.13 8.92 -11.36
N PHE A 17 7.82 8.46 -10.31
CA PHE A 17 7.19 8.06 -9.05
C PHE A 17 6.68 9.27 -8.27
N GLU A 18 7.45 10.37 -8.21
CA GLU A 18 6.97 11.66 -7.68
C GLU A 18 5.66 12.10 -8.39
N LEU A 19 5.67 12.12 -9.73
CA LEU A 19 4.47 12.44 -10.51
C LEU A 19 3.30 11.50 -10.25
N PHE A 20 3.56 10.19 -10.09
CA PHE A 20 2.52 9.21 -9.80
C PHE A 20 1.87 9.48 -8.43
N LYS A 21 2.64 9.82 -7.40
CA LYS A 21 2.12 10.16 -6.07
C LYS A 21 1.18 11.36 -6.10
N GLU A 22 1.49 12.35 -6.93
CA GLU A 22 0.74 13.61 -7.04
C GLU A 22 -0.48 13.49 -7.96
N GLU A 23 -0.29 13.00 -9.18
CA GLU A 23 -1.29 13.07 -10.26
C GLU A 23 -1.89 11.71 -10.65
N GLY A 24 -1.40 10.60 -10.09
CA GLY A 24 -1.89 9.25 -10.39
C GLY A 24 -1.25 8.62 -11.63
N ILE A 25 -1.45 7.31 -11.82
CA ILE A 25 -0.72 6.52 -12.83
C ILE A 25 -1.05 6.95 -14.27
N GLU A 26 -2.24 7.51 -14.49
CA GLU A 26 -2.69 7.93 -15.81
C GLU A 26 -1.98 9.19 -16.32
N SER A 27 -1.40 9.98 -15.42
CA SER A 27 -0.51 11.09 -15.77
C SER A 27 0.83 10.63 -16.37
N ILE A 28 1.20 9.35 -16.19
CA ILE A 28 2.50 8.82 -16.61
C ILE A 28 2.54 8.61 -18.11
N SER A 29 3.06 9.64 -18.80
CA SER A 29 3.31 9.68 -20.24
C SER A 29 4.74 10.14 -20.51
N ALA A 30 5.30 9.77 -21.67
CA ALA A 30 6.64 10.21 -22.04
C ALA A 30 6.76 11.74 -22.11
N ARG A 31 5.67 12.44 -22.45
CA ARG A 31 5.61 13.91 -22.46
C ARG A 31 5.71 14.49 -21.05
N ASN A 32 4.93 13.99 -20.10
CA ASN A 32 4.92 14.52 -18.74
C ASN A 32 6.23 14.21 -18.01
N VAL A 33 6.75 12.99 -18.17
CA VAL A 33 8.05 12.61 -17.60
C VAL A 33 9.18 13.44 -18.18
N ALA A 34 9.18 13.68 -19.51
CA ALA A 34 10.19 14.51 -20.14
C ALA A 34 10.11 15.98 -19.71
N LYS A 35 8.90 16.51 -19.47
CA LYS A 35 8.70 17.87 -18.94
C LYS A 35 9.37 18.04 -17.58
N ILE A 36 9.24 17.05 -16.68
CA ILE A 36 9.88 17.09 -15.34
C ILE A 36 11.41 17.02 -15.46
N LEU A 37 11.92 16.34 -16.48
CA LEU A 37 13.36 16.18 -16.75
C LEU A 37 13.94 17.27 -17.66
N ASP A 38 13.16 18.31 -17.98
CA ASP A 38 13.51 19.38 -18.93
C ASP A 38 14.08 18.84 -20.26
N ALA A 39 13.35 17.90 -20.85
CA ALA A 39 13.79 17.16 -22.03
C ALA A 39 12.68 16.92 -23.06
N SER A 40 13.08 16.40 -24.23
CA SER A 40 12.13 15.81 -25.17
C SER A 40 11.70 14.40 -24.74
N PRO A 41 10.61 13.84 -25.27
CA PRO A 41 10.19 12.47 -24.95
C PRO A 41 11.14 11.35 -25.40
N ALA A 42 11.98 11.59 -26.42
CA ALA A 42 12.79 10.55 -27.05
C ALA A 42 13.83 9.88 -26.12
N PRO A 43 14.57 10.62 -25.27
CA PRO A 43 15.43 10.03 -24.23
C PRO A 43 14.73 9.03 -23.29
N ILE A 44 13.44 9.21 -22.98
CA ILE A 44 12.70 8.35 -22.06
C ILE A 44 12.55 6.95 -22.64
N TYR A 45 12.11 6.84 -23.89
CA TYR A 45 11.97 5.56 -24.59
C TYR A 45 13.32 4.86 -24.76
N LYS A 46 14.40 5.62 -24.96
CA LYS A 46 15.72 5.03 -25.11
C LYS A 46 16.22 4.33 -23.83
N SER A 47 15.85 4.85 -22.66
CA SER A 47 16.28 4.28 -21.36
C SER A 47 15.29 3.24 -20.80
N ILE A 48 13.98 3.40 -21.02
CA ILE A 48 12.93 2.54 -20.43
C ILE A 48 12.30 1.55 -21.43
N GLY A 49 12.47 1.79 -22.73
CA GLY A 49 11.87 0.99 -23.81
C GLY A 49 10.40 1.32 -24.07
N SER A 50 9.53 1.26 -23.05
CA SER A 50 8.10 1.58 -23.21
C SER A 50 7.46 2.17 -21.95
N MET A 51 6.41 2.96 -22.14
CA MET A 51 5.60 3.48 -21.02
C MET A 51 4.90 2.38 -20.24
N LYS A 52 4.58 1.25 -20.88
CA LYS A 52 4.05 0.06 -20.20
C LYS A 52 5.06 -0.50 -19.20
N ASN A 53 6.33 -0.59 -19.57
CA ASN A 53 7.40 -1.03 -18.66
C ASN A 53 7.57 -0.03 -17.51
N LEU A 54 7.55 1.28 -17.81
CA LEU A 54 7.63 2.30 -16.77
C LEU A 54 6.50 2.15 -15.75
N LYS A 55 5.24 2.11 -16.20
CA LYS A 55 4.07 1.95 -15.32
C LYS A 55 4.16 0.67 -14.48
N LYS A 56 4.62 -0.46 -15.05
CA LYS A 56 4.83 -1.71 -14.31
C LYS A 56 5.85 -1.55 -13.17
N GLU A 57 6.97 -0.90 -13.43
CA GLU A 57 8.00 -0.67 -12.41
C GLU A 57 7.54 0.30 -11.31
N LEU A 58 6.76 1.32 -11.68
CA LEU A 58 6.14 2.23 -10.72
C LEU A 58 5.11 1.53 -9.83
N ILE A 59 4.27 0.67 -10.41
CA ILE A 59 3.31 -0.15 -9.65
C ILE A 59 4.06 -1.09 -8.70
N LYS A 60 5.15 -1.72 -9.15
CA LYS A 60 5.98 -2.54 -8.27
C LYS A 60 6.52 -1.73 -7.10
N ARG A 61 7.10 -0.55 -7.35
CA ARG A 61 7.60 0.34 -6.30
C ARG A 61 6.52 0.79 -5.32
N ALA A 62 5.29 1.01 -5.79
CA ALA A 62 4.15 1.32 -4.93
C ALA A 62 3.77 0.14 -4.01
N LYS A 63 3.83 -1.10 -4.52
CA LYS A 63 3.61 -2.32 -3.72
C LYS A 63 4.72 -2.51 -2.68
N ASP A 64 5.98 -2.29 -3.07
CA ASP A 64 7.12 -2.37 -2.15
C ASP A 64 6.98 -1.35 -1.01
N LEU A 65 6.61 -0.09 -1.34
CA LEU A 65 6.32 0.94 -0.33
C LEU A 65 5.14 0.56 0.57
N PHE A 66 4.07 0.00 0.01
CA PHE A 66 2.94 -0.47 0.81
C PHE A 66 3.35 -1.55 1.83
N ILE A 67 4.22 -2.48 1.45
CA ILE A 67 4.78 -3.49 2.36
C ILE A 67 5.53 -2.84 3.53
N GLU A 68 6.32 -1.79 3.28
CA GLU A 68 7.00 -1.04 4.35
C GLU A 68 5.99 -0.46 5.36
N TYR A 69 4.86 0.05 4.89
CA TYR A 69 3.79 0.54 5.76
C TYR A 69 3.13 -0.57 6.56
N LEU A 70 2.95 -1.77 5.99
CA LEU A 70 2.35 -2.93 6.66
C LEU A 70 3.21 -3.44 7.82
N ILE A 71 4.52 -3.56 7.63
CA ILE A 71 5.42 -4.19 8.60
C ILE A 71 5.93 -3.24 9.70
N LYS A 72 5.70 -1.93 9.53
CA LYS A 72 6.11 -0.91 10.50
C LYS A 72 5.41 -1.11 11.84
N ARG A 73 6.20 -1.30 12.90
CA ARG A 73 5.72 -1.35 14.28
C ARG A 73 5.21 0.04 14.71
N ARG A 74 4.02 0.09 15.32
CA ARG A 74 3.38 1.34 15.79
C ARG A 74 2.98 1.22 17.26
N THR A 75 1.99 0.38 17.54
CA THR A 75 1.42 0.12 18.86
C THR A 75 1.99 -1.13 19.52
N GLY A 76 2.62 -2.00 18.72
CA GLY A 76 3.12 -3.29 19.16
C GLY A 76 2.07 -4.40 19.17
N ILE A 77 0.81 -4.14 18.78
CA ILE A 77 -0.20 -5.17 18.48
C ILE A 77 -0.19 -5.39 16.98
N LYS A 78 0.21 -6.58 16.51
CA LYS A 78 0.49 -6.79 15.07
C LYS A 78 -0.71 -6.53 14.16
N PHE A 79 -1.90 -7.02 14.53
CA PHE A 79 -3.12 -6.74 13.76
C PHE A 79 -3.44 -5.24 13.67
N LEU A 80 -3.26 -4.51 14.77
CA LEU A 80 -3.52 -3.08 14.79
C LEU A 80 -2.48 -2.31 13.99
N ASP A 81 -1.20 -2.68 14.12
CA ASP A 81 -0.09 -2.06 13.39
C ASP A 81 -0.26 -2.22 11.88
N ILE A 82 -0.71 -3.40 11.44
CA ILE A 82 -1.01 -3.70 10.03
C ILE A 82 -2.21 -2.88 9.55
N GLY A 83 -3.33 -2.88 10.29
CA GLY A 83 -4.51 -2.08 9.94
C GLY A 83 -4.18 -0.59 9.85
N MET A 84 -3.39 -0.07 10.79
CA MET A 84 -2.89 1.30 10.76
C MET A 84 -1.99 1.53 9.56
N GLY A 85 -1.15 0.56 9.19
CA GLY A 85 -0.31 0.61 7.99
C GLY A 85 -1.13 0.83 6.72
N ILE A 86 -2.19 0.05 6.54
CA ILE A 86 -3.08 0.17 5.37
C ILE A 86 -3.74 1.55 5.33
N SER A 87 -4.30 2.00 6.46
CA SER A 87 -5.04 3.27 6.54
C SER A 87 -4.15 4.50 6.44
N ILE A 88 -2.95 4.46 7.01
CA ILE A 88 -1.98 5.56 6.92
C ILE A 88 -1.41 5.64 5.49
N PHE A 89 -1.15 4.50 4.84
CA PHE A 89 -0.77 4.50 3.42
C PHE A 89 -1.87 5.09 2.53
N ALA A 90 -3.13 4.75 2.78
CA ALA A 90 -4.25 5.33 2.03
C ALA A 90 -4.40 6.85 2.22
N ARG A 91 -4.04 7.37 3.40
CA ARG A 91 -4.04 8.80 3.69
C ARG A 91 -2.88 9.53 3.03
N GLU A 92 -1.67 9.04 3.23
CA GLU A 92 -0.43 9.70 2.81
C GLU A 92 -0.14 9.51 1.32
N GLU A 93 -0.50 8.34 0.80
CA GLU A 93 -0.15 7.86 -0.53
C GLU A 93 -1.38 7.48 -1.34
N LYS A 94 -2.40 8.36 -1.30
CA LYS A 94 -3.73 8.14 -1.90
C LYS A 94 -3.69 7.58 -3.32
N GLN A 95 -2.92 8.20 -4.22
CA GLN A 95 -2.83 7.76 -5.62
C GLN A 95 -2.22 6.35 -5.75
N LEU A 96 -1.23 6.05 -4.91
CA LEU A 96 -0.61 4.73 -4.88
C LEU A 96 -1.57 3.69 -4.34
N PHE A 97 -2.28 3.99 -3.24
CA PHE A 97 -3.31 3.10 -2.67
C PHE A 97 -4.39 2.76 -3.69
N LEU A 98 -4.99 3.77 -4.32
CA LEU A 98 -6.04 3.56 -5.33
C LEU A 98 -5.54 2.71 -6.49
N GLN A 99 -4.27 2.86 -6.88
CA GLN A 99 -3.71 2.06 -7.96
C GLN A 99 -3.32 0.64 -7.54
N VAL A 100 -2.73 0.45 -6.35
CA VAL A 100 -2.37 -0.89 -5.84
C VAL A 100 -3.61 -1.77 -5.73
N PHE A 101 -4.73 -1.19 -5.32
CA PHE A 101 -6.02 -1.86 -5.15
C PHE A 101 -7.02 -1.58 -6.28
N SER A 102 -6.53 -1.22 -7.47
CA SER A 102 -7.40 -1.10 -8.65
C SER A 102 -7.74 -2.46 -9.23
N LYS A 103 -8.87 -2.57 -9.94
CA LYS A 103 -9.30 -3.83 -10.58
C LYS A 103 -8.23 -4.43 -11.50
N ASP A 104 -7.47 -3.58 -12.20
CA ASP A 104 -6.44 -4.01 -13.15
C ASP A 104 -5.18 -4.55 -12.47
N ASN A 105 -5.00 -4.26 -11.17
CA ASN A 105 -3.85 -4.69 -10.39
C ASN A 105 -4.21 -5.75 -9.33
N ILE A 106 -5.49 -5.86 -8.96
CA ILE A 106 -6.04 -6.95 -8.16
C ILE A 106 -6.22 -8.17 -9.07
N GLU A 107 -5.12 -8.86 -9.31
CA GLU A 107 -5.18 -10.28 -9.64
C GLU A 107 -5.24 -11.07 -8.32
N GLY A 108 -5.92 -12.22 -8.29
CA GLY A 108 -6.06 -13.03 -7.08
C GLY A 108 -4.72 -13.39 -6.43
N SER A 109 -3.65 -13.48 -7.23
CA SER A 109 -2.27 -13.70 -6.77
C SER A 109 -1.74 -12.57 -5.88
N LEU A 110 -2.04 -11.30 -6.19
CA LEU A 110 -1.49 -10.16 -5.46
C LEU A 110 -2.09 -10.02 -4.06
N ILE A 111 -3.41 -10.19 -3.93
CA ILE A 111 -4.07 -10.11 -2.62
C ILE A 111 -3.54 -11.24 -1.73
N GLU A 112 -3.37 -12.45 -2.27
CA GLU A 112 -2.79 -13.56 -1.52
C GLU A 112 -1.34 -13.30 -1.10
N GLU A 113 -0.52 -12.62 -1.92
CA GLU A 113 0.82 -12.20 -1.50
C GLU A 113 0.78 -11.30 -0.25
N PHE A 114 -0.11 -10.30 -0.20
CA PHE A 114 -0.27 -9.44 0.97
C PHE A 114 -0.83 -10.19 2.17
N LEU A 115 -1.85 -11.02 1.99
CA LEU A 115 -2.42 -11.83 3.06
C LEU A 115 -1.39 -12.81 3.63
N ASN A 116 -0.56 -13.44 2.80
CA ASN A 116 0.52 -14.31 3.24
C ASN A 116 1.59 -13.56 4.05
N LEU A 117 2.00 -12.37 3.60
CA LEU A 117 2.89 -11.51 4.39
C LEU A 117 2.27 -11.18 5.76
N ILE A 118 0.99 -10.81 5.79
CA ILE A 118 0.27 -10.49 7.01
C ILE A 118 0.21 -11.70 7.94
N ARG A 119 -0.08 -12.91 7.42
CA ARG A 119 -0.04 -14.17 8.18
C ARG A 119 1.32 -14.39 8.83
N GLU A 120 2.42 -14.13 8.12
CA GLU A 120 3.78 -14.24 8.69
C GLU A 120 4.07 -13.17 9.75
N GLU A 121 3.56 -11.93 9.58
CA GLU A 121 3.71 -10.88 10.60
C GLU A 121 2.91 -11.16 11.88
N ILE A 122 1.70 -11.73 11.74
CA ILE A 122 0.82 -12.11 12.84
C ILE A 122 1.44 -13.20 13.70
N LYS A 123 2.11 -14.20 13.09
CA LYS A 123 2.80 -15.27 13.83
C LYS A 123 3.88 -14.77 14.79
N LYS A 124 4.40 -13.55 14.56
CA LYS A 124 5.40 -12.91 15.43
C LYS A 124 4.77 -12.31 16.70
N ASP A 125 3.45 -12.33 16.83
CA ASP A 125 2.72 -11.86 17.99
C ASP A 125 2.32 -13.03 18.90
N GLU A 126 3.01 -13.19 20.02
CA GLU A 126 2.76 -14.31 20.95
C GLU A 126 1.32 -14.37 21.49
N ARG A 127 0.60 -13.24 21.49
CA ARG A 127 -0.82 -13.20 21.89
C ARG A 127 -1.72 -13.95 20.93
N LEU A 128 -1.31 -14.09 19.67
CA LEU A 128 -2.06 -14.75 18.61
C LEU A 128 -1.78 -16.25 18.52
N ILE A 129 -0.62 -16.70 19.03
CA ILE A 129 -0.22 -18.11 19.04
C ILE A 129 -1.21 -18.97 19.85
N LYS A 130 -1.91 -18.39 20.83
CA LYS A 130 -2.88 -19.08 21.68
C LYS A 130 -4.26 -19.29 21.05
N ILE A 131 -4.51 -18.68 19.89
CA ILE A 131 -5.76 -18.82 19.13
C ILE A 131 -5.55 -19.93 18.08
N ASP A 132 -6.55 -20.79 17.87
CA ASP A 132 -6.46 -21.80 16.80
C ASP A 132 -6.40 -21.17 15.39
N LYS A 133 -5.86 -21.92 14.42
CA LYS A 133 -5.60 -21.39 13.08
C LYS A 133 -6.85 -20.93 12.34
N GLU A 134 -7.99 -21.59 12.54
CA GLU A 134 -9.25 -21.22 11.87
C GLU A 134 -9.73 -19.87 12.39
N LYS A 135 -9.64 -19.65 13.70
CA LYS A 135 -9.97 -18.37 14.33
C LYS A 135 -8.99 -17.25 14.00
N GLN A 136 -7.71 -17.56 13.82
CA GLN A 136 -6.74 -16.59 13.30
C GLN A 136 -7.10 -16.13 11.88
N GLU A 137 -7.57 -17.04 11.03
CA GLU A 137 -7.97 -16.71 9.66
C GLU A 137 -9.28 -15.91 9.62
N GLU A 138 -10.29 -16.25 10.42
CA GLU A 138 -11.52 -15.44 10.57
C GLU A 138 -11.19 -14.01 10.99
N LEU A 139 -10.30 -13.87 11.96
CA LEU A 139 -9.86 -12.57 12.46
C LEU A 139 -9.06 -11.80 11.40
N LEU A 140 -8.20 -12.49 10.65
CA LEU A 140 -7.45 -11.90 9.54
C LEU A 140 -8.39 -11.31 8.51
N VAL A 141 -9.35 -12.09 8.01
CA VAL A 141 -10.32 -11.63 7.02
C VAL A 141 -11.12 -10.45 7.55
N SER A 142 -11.60 -10.52 8.79
CA SER A 142 -12.39 -9.44 9.41
C SER A 142 -11.58 -8.14 9.54
N CYS A 143 -10.34 -8.23 10.02
CA CYS A 143 -9.42 -7.10 10.13
C CYS A 143 -9.09 -6.51 8.76
N TRP A 144 -8.78 -7.36 7.78
CA TRP A 144 -8.45 -6.94 6.42
C TRP A 144 -9.61 -6.20 5.77
N VAL A 145 -10.83 -6.77 5.78
CA VAL A 145 -12.02 -6.15 5.20
C VAL A 145 -12.32 -4.80 5.85
N PHE A 146 -12.28 -4.73 7.18
CA PHE A 146 -12.53 -3.47 7.88
C PHE A 146 -11.45 -2.43 7.58
N ALA A 147 -10.16 -2.79 7.68
CA ALA A 147 -9.06 -1.88 7.41
C ALA A 147 -9.12 -1.37 5.96
N HIS A 148 -9.43 -2.22 4.98
CA HIS A 148 -9.63 -1.81 3.60
C HIS A 148 -10.80 -0.86 3.42
N GLY A 149 -11.94 -1.14 4.06
CA GLY A 149 -13.10 -0.24 4.03
C GLY A 149 -12.77 1.14 4.61
N LEU A 150 -12.16 1.18 5.80
CA LEU A 150 -11.70 2.42 6.44
C LEU A 150 -10.73 3.18 5.55
N SER A 151 -9.72 2.49 5.02
CA SER A 151 -8.69 3.06 4.15
C SER A 151 -9.28 3.61 2.85
N THR A 152 -10.26 2.92 2.27
CA THR A 152 -10.98 3.39 1.09
C THR A 152 -11.75 4.67 1.38
N LEU A 153 -12.46 4.75 2.51
CA LEU A 153 -13.17 5.96 2.93
C LEU A 153 -12.21 7.14 3.21
N ILE A 154 -11.03 6.85 3.79
CA ILE A 154 -9.97 7.85 3.96
C ILE A 154 -9.48 8.35 2.58
N ALA A 155 -9.11 7.44 1.67
CA ALA A 155 -8.60 7.79 0.35
C ALA A 155 -9.63 8.57 -0.50
N THR A 156 -10.93 8.29 -0.35
CA THR A 156 -12.00 9.01 -1.07
C THR A 156 -12.37 10.34 -0.43
N GLY A 157 -11.79 10.70 0.72
CA GLY A 157 -12.03 11.98 1.39
C GLY A 157 -13.34 12.03 2.17
N PHE A 158 -13.91 10.88 2.56
CA PHE A 158 -15.13 10.81 3.37
C PHE A 158 -14.92 11.41 4.76
N PHE A 159 -13.76 11.17 5.37
CA PHE A 159 -13.38 11.74 6.66
C PHE A 159 -12.63 13.05 6.47
N LYS A 160 -12.93 14.04 7.32
CA LYS A 160 -12.18 15.28 7.40
C LYS A 160 -10.91 15.07 8.23
N ASP A 161 -9.75 15.29 7.64
CA ASP A 161 -8.43 15.28 8.28
C ASP A 161 -8.16 14.08 9.23
N PRO A 162 -8.27 12.82 8.76
CA PRO A 162 -8.10 11.65 9.61
C PRO A 162 -6.65 11.51 10.10
N ASN A 163 -6.41 11.77 11.38
CA ASN A 163 -5.09 11.61 12.01
C ASN A 163 -4.86 10.19 12.55
N ASP A 164 -3.63 9.91 13.02
CA ASP A 164 -3.25 8.58 13.53
C ASP A 164 -4.10 8.14 14.72
N SER A 165 -4.49 9.06 15.60
CA SER A 165 -5.35 8.76 16.76
C SER A 165 -6.75 8.33 16.32
N PHE A 166 -7.32 8.99 15.31
CA PHE A 166 -8.60 8.59 14.71
C PHE A 166 -8.48 7.18 14.11
N ILE A 167 -7.46 6.95 13.27
CA ILE A 167 -7.24 5.65 12.62
C ILE A 167 -7.08 4.54 13.66
N GLU A 168 -6.21 4.75 14.65
CA GLU A 168 -5.97 3.79 15.73
C GLU A 168 -7.27 3.50 16.49
N LYS A 169 -8.03 4.53 16.87
CA LYS A 169 -9.29 4.37 17.59
C LYS A 169 -10.31 3.59 16.77
N SER A 170 -10.51 3.92 15.50
CA SER A 170 -11.45 3.21 14.62
C SER A 170 -11.10 1.73 14.48
N LEU A 171 -9.81 1.41 14.36
CA LEU A 171 -9.33 0.03 14.31
C LEU A 171 -9.39 -0.67 15.67
N ARG A 172 -9.21 0.06 16.78
CA ARG A 172 -9.34 -0.52 18.11
C ARG A 172 -10.79 -0.88 18.45
N ASP A 173 -11.71 0.02 18.15
CA ASP A 173 -13.11 -0.09 18.57
C ASP A 173 -13.91 -1.14 17.78
N ALA A 174 -13.45 -1.50 16.58
CA ALA A 174 -14.06 -2.55 15.75
C ALA A 174 -13.19 -3.83 15.68
N PRO A 175 -12.13 -3.92 14.85
CA PRO A 175 -11.39 -5.17 14.72
C PRO A 175 -10.55 -5.56 15.94
N ALA A 176 -9.95 -4.62 16.69
CA ALA A 176 -9.18 -5.02 17.87
C ALA A 176 -10.07 -5.44 19.04
N LYS A 177 -11.30 -4.91 19.14
CA LYS A 177 -12.29 -5.42 20.09
C LYS A 177 -12.62 -6.89 19.81
N LEU A 178 -12.83 -7.25 18.54
CA LEU A 178 -12.98 -8.65 18.13
C LEU A 178 -11.75 -9.48 18.52
N PHE A 179 -10.52 -8.97 18.30
CA PHE A 179 -9.30 -9.65 18.75
C PHE A 179 -9.30 -9.96 20.25
N TYR A 180 -9.65 -8.99 21.11
CA TYR A 180 -9.67 -9.22 22.57
C TYR A 180 -10.81 -10.14 23.00
N GLU A 181 -11.99 -10.05 22.36
CA GLU A 181 -13.09 -10.99 22.57
C GLU A 181 -12.69 -12.41 22.18
N TYR A 182 -11.96 -12.57 21.06
CA TYR A 182 -11.45 -13.86 20.59
C TYR A 182 -10.42 -14.43 21.56
N ILE A 183 -9.42 -13.65 21.98
CA ILE A 183 -8.45 -14.09 22.99
C ILE A 183 -9.17 -14.54 24.25
N LYS A 184 -10.09 -13.74 24.79
CA LYS A 184 -10.81 -14.08 26.02
C LYS A 184 -11.67 -15.34 25.88
N LYS A 185 -12.27 -15.56 24.71
CA LYS A 185 -13.20 -16.67 24.46
C LYS A 185 -12.51 -17.98 24.08
N TYR A 186 -11.36 -17.91 23.40
CA TYR A 186 -10.73 -19.07 22.76
C TYR A 186 -9.32 -19.38 23.26
N SER A 187 -8.69 -18.51 24.06
CA SER A 187 -7.43 -18.86 24.72
C SER A 187 -7.70 -19.87 25.83
N LYS A 188 -7.26 -21.11 25.63
CA LYS A 188 -7.16 -22.12 26.69
C LYS A 188 -5.80 -22.04 27.38
#